data_AF-A0A9N8VAM7-F1
#
_entry.id   AF-A0A9N8VAM7-F1
#
_cell.length_a   1.000
_cell.length_b   1.000
_cell.length_c   1.000
_cell.angle_alpha   90.00
_cell.angle_beta   90.00
_cell.angle_gamma   90.00
#
_symmetry.space_group_name_H-M   'P 1'
#
loop_
_entity.id
_entity.type
_entity.pdbx_description
1 polymer ?
#
loop_
_entity_poly.entity_id
_entity_poly.type
_entity_poly.pdbx_seq_one_letter_code
_entity_poly.pdbx_strand_id
1 'polypeptide(L)'
;MEQFVFRQNAIFEPSTLEDLIDIVNLAKINNKTIRCAAQGHTESSLSVTKHYLVVVTKLNQITVQEHPKYGWTITAEAGTPLSDVDKVLRNHDPPLTLDSETLYDTFRVSVL
;
A
#
# COMPACT_ATOMS: atom_id res chain seq x y z
N MET A 1 -8.52 -6.00 28.33
CA MET A 1 -8.05 -6.03 26.94
C MET A 1 -6.64 -6.60 26.95
N GLU A 2 -6.45 -7.81 26.43
CA GLU A 2 -5.10 -8.32 26.16
C GLU A 2 -4.56 -7.59 24.92
N GLN A 3 -3.50 -6.80 25.08
CA GLN A 3 -2.77 -6.28 23.94
C GLN A 3 -2.00 -7.45 23.31
N PHE A 4 -2.38 -7.84 22.09
CA PHE A 4 -1.61 -8.78 21.30
C PHE A 4 -0.34 -8.10 20.80
N VAL A 5 0.77 -8.24 21.54
CA VAL A 5 2.09 -7.76 21.12
C VAL A 5 2.69 -8.78 20.16
N PHE A 6 2.60 -8.51 18.85
CA PHE A 6 3.26 -9.31 17.83
C PHE A 6 4.68 -8.80 17.62
N ARG A 7 5.67 -9.56 18.08
CA ARG A 7 7.09 -9.22 17.91
C ARG A 7 7.58 -9.77 16.57
N GLN A 8 7.84 -8.88 15.62
CA GLN A 8 8.39 -9.22 14.31
C GLN A 8 9.88 -9.49 14.41
N ASN A 9 10.41 -10.36 13.55
CA ASN A 9 11.85 -10.59 13.43
C ASN A 9 12.58 -9.32 12.97
N ALA A 10 12.00 -8.55 12.05
CA ALA A 10 12.56 -7.28 11.57
C ALA A 10 11.47 -6.40 10.96
N ILE A 11 11.70 -5.08 11.01
CA ILE A 11 10.92 -4.05 10.34
C ILE A 11 11.84 -3.33 9.36
N PHE A 12 11.36 -3.12 8.13
CA PHE A 12 12.08 -2.38 7.09
C PHE A 12 11.23 -1.22 6.58
N GLU A 13 11.88 -0.12 6.20
CA GLU A 13 11.24 1.07 5.64
C GLU A 13 11.94 1.50 4.34
N PRO A 14 11.76 0.74 3.24
CA PRO A 14 12.41 1.01 1.97
C PRO A 14 11.97 2.36 1.40
N SER A 15 12.91 3.05 0.74
CA SER A 15 12.64 4.32 0.05
C SER A 15 12.81 4.22 -1.47
N THR A 16 13.34 3.10 -1.97
CA THR A 16 13.50 2.83 -3.40
C THR A 16 13.03 1.42 -3.78
N LEU A 17 12.95 1.15 -5.09
CA LEU A 17 12.70 -0.19 -5.62
C LEU A 17 13.86 -1.15 -5.30
N GLU A 18 15.10 -0.65 -5.33
CA GLU A 18 16.29 -1.44 -5.00
C GLU A 18 16.25 -1.91 -3.55
N ASP A 19 15.87 -1.05 -2.60
CA ASP A 19 15.69 -1.44 -1.20
C ASP A 19 14.68 -2.60 -1.07
N LEU A 20 13.56 -2.52 -1.80
CA LEU A 20 12.55 -3.58 -1.82
C LEU A 20 13.11 -4.90 -2.37
N ILE A 21 13.88 -4.84 -3.46
CA ILE A 21 14.51 -6.01 -4.07
C ILE A 21 15.47 -6.67 -3.07
N ASP A 22 16.28 -5.87 -2.38
CA ASP A 22 17.23 -6.37 -1.38
C ASP A 22 16.52 -7.02 -0.19
N ILE A 23 15.41 -6.44 0.29
CA ILE A 23 14.60 -7.03 1.36
C ILE A 23 13.96 -8.35 0.92
N VAL A 24 13.45 -8.43 -0.31
CA VAL A 24 12.87 -9.67 -0.87
C VAL A 24 13.94 -10.76 -0.96
N ASN A 25 15.13 -10.42 -1.44
CA ASN A 25 16.26 -11.35 -1.52
C ASN A 25 16.69 -11.81 -0.14
N LEU A 26 16.79 -10.89 0.83
CA LEU A 26 17.12 -11.21 2.23
C LEU A 26 16.08 -12.17 2.85
N ALA A 27 14.79 -11.92 2.63
CA ALA A 27 13.72 -12.79 3.12
C ALA A 27 13.82 -14.19 2.51
N LYS A 28 14.09 -14.28 1.20
CA LYS A 28 14.27 -15.54 0.50
C LYS A 28 15.46 -16.33 1.05
N ILE A 29 16.62 -15.69 1.22
CA ILE A 29 17.83 -16.31 1.80
C ILE A 29 17.55 -16.84 3.21
N ASN A 30 16.80 -16.08 4.01
CA ASN A 30 16.52 -16.40 5.41
C ASN A 30 15.26 -17.27 5.61
N ASN A 31 14.63 -17.73 4.52
CA ASN A 31 13.37 -18.47 4.55
C ASN A 31 12.27 -17.78 5.40
N LYS A 32 12.11 -16.47 5.20
CA LYS A 32 11.14 -15.61 5.88
C LYS A 32 10.06 -15.14 4.91
N THR A 33 8.86 -14.93 5.45
CA THR A 33 7.76 -14.31 4.70
C THR A 33 7.72 -12.81 4.97
N ILE A 34 7.16 -12.07 4.02
CA ILE A 34 7.03 -10.62 4.09
C ILE A 34 5.54 -10.27 4.20
N ARG A 35 5.21 -9.31 5.05
CA ARG A 35 3.94 -8.56 5.00
C ARG A 35 4.23 -7.09 4.83
N CYS A 36 3.41 -6.41 4.02
CA CYS A 36 3.50 -4.98 3.84
C CYS A 36 2.55 -4.24 4.78
N ALA A 37 2.96 -3.07 5.22
CA ALA A 37 2.13 -2.11 5.93
C ALA A 37 2.28 -0.73 5.29
N ALA A 38 1.16 -0.02 5.21
CA ALA A 38 1.12 1.40 4.86
C ALA A 38 0.55 2.18 6.05
N GLN A 39 -0.51 2.96 5.87
CA GLN A 39 -1.07 3.81 6.94
C GLN A 39 -1.84 3.06 8.04
N GLY A 40 -2.13 1.75 7.88
CA GLY A 40 -2.72 0.94 8.96
C GLY A 40 -4.22 1.11 9.18
N HIS A 41 -4.99 1.45 8.14
CA HIS A 41 -6.46 1.62 8.22
C HIS A 41 -7.26 0.30 8.20
N THR A 42 -6.59 -0.81 7.92
CA THR A 42 -7.23 -2.12 7.86
C THR A 42 -7.25 -2.76 9.25
N GLU A 43 -8.44 -3.03 9.78
CA GLU A 43 -8.63 -3.71 11.08
C GLU A 43 -8.34 -5.22 11.02
N SER A 44 -8.17 -5.78 9.83
CA SER A 44 -7.84 -7.20 9.65
C SER A 44 -6.37 -7.50 9.91
N SER A 45 -6.07 -8.75 10.29
CA SER A 45 -4.72 -9.22 10.60
C SER A 45 -3.82 -9.43 9.36
N LEU A 46 -4.18 -8.87 8.20
CA LEU A 46 -3.46 -9.08 6.93
C LEU A 46 -1.99 -8.63 6.97
N SER A 47 -1.70 -7.57 7.73
CA SER A 47 -0.33 -7.06 7.91
C SER A 47 0.37 -7.63 9.14
N VAL A 48 -0.28 -8.50 9.92
CA VAL A 48 0.33 -9.13 11.09
C VAL A 48 1.28 -10.25 10.64
N THR A 49 2.51 -10.21 11.14
CA THR A 49 3.52 -11.23 10.85
C THR A 49 4.48 -11.37 12.01
N LYS A 50 5.02 -12.58 12.18
CA LYS A 50 6.17 -12.85 13.07
C LYS A 50 7.50 -12.68 12.32
N HIS A 51 7.47 -12.60 10.99
CA HIS A 51 8.66 -12.51 10.14
C HIS A 51 9.01 -11.06 9.82
N TYR A 52 9.06 -10.68 8.55
CA TYR A 52 9.47 -9.35 8.13
C TYR A 52 8.25 -8.48 7.84
N LEU A 53 8.20 -7.32 8.50
CA LEU A 53 7.25 -6.26 8.19
C LEU A 53 7.96 -5.22 7.31
N VAL A 54 7.36 -4.87 6.18
CA VAL A 54 7.87 -3.84 5.27
C VAL A 54 6.89 -2.68 5.24
N VAL A 55 7.30 -1.55 5.79
CA VAL A 55 6.51 -0.31 5.83
C VAL A 55 6.81 0.48 4.56
N VAL A 56 5.86 0.52 3.63
CA VAL A 56 6.06 1.06 2.28
C VAL A 56 5.76 2.56 2.16
N THR A 57 5.50 3.27 3.26
CA THR A 57 5.01 4.66 3.27
C THR A 57 5.95 5.67 2.61
N LYS A 58 7.24 5.35 2.43
CA LYS A 58 8.22 6.18 1.73
C LYS A 58 8.22 5.98 0.20
N LEU A 59 7.54 4.95 -0.29
CA LEU A 59 7.31 4.71 -1.72
C LEU A 59 5.99 5.38 -2.09
N ASN A 60 6.05 6.69 -2.35
CA ASN A 60 4.89 7.55 -2.51
C ASN A 60 4.91 8.41 -3.79
N GLN A 61 5.67 8.01 -4.81
CA GLN A 61 5.69 8.73 -6.08
C GLN A 61 4.38 8.56 -6.85
N ILE A 62 3.96 9.65 -7.51
CA ILE A 62 2.74 9.71 -8.31
C ILE A 62 3.08 10.28 -9.68
N THR A 63 2.61 9.63 -10.74
CA THR A 63 2.70 10.11 -12.12
C THR A 63 1.31 10.13 -12.74
N VAL A 64 0.94 11.25 -13.37
CA VAL A 64 -0.30 11.42 -14.13
C VAL A 64 0.07 11.53 -15.60
N GLN A 65 -0.60 10.75 -16.46
CA GLN A 65 -0.32 10.74 -17.89
C GLN A 65 -1.55 10.34 -18.70
N GLU A 66 -1.66 10.86 -19.91
CA GLU A 66 -2.70 10.46 -20.85
C GLU A 66 -2.31 9.16 -21.58
N HIS A 67 -3.15 8.15 -21.48
CA HIS A 67 -2.97 6.88 -22.17
C HIS A 67 -3.87 6.82 -23.42
N PRO A 68 -3.34 6.49 -24.61
CA PRO A 68 -4.10 6.55 -25.88
C PRO A 68 -5.40 5.74 -25.90
N LYS A 69 -5.47 4.66 -25.11
CA LYS A 69 -6.63 3.77 -25.02
C LYS A 69 -7.55 4.05 -23.83
N TYR A 70 -7.01 4.60 -22.74
CA TYR A 70 -7.69 4.63 -21.43
C TYR A 70 -7.95 6.05 -20.94
N GLY A 71 -7.55 7.08 -21.69
CA GLY A 71 -7.62 8.47 -21.25
C GLY A 71 -6.60 8.74 -20.14
N TRP A 72 -6.93 9.65 -19.22
CA TRP A 72 -6.06 9.97 -18.09
C TRP A 72 -5.84 8.76 -17.18
N THR A 73 -4.57 8.45 -16.91
CA THR A 73 -4.14 7.36 -16.04
C THR A 73 -3.21 7.88 -14.96
N ILE A 74 -3.26 7.24 -13.79
CA ILE A 74 -2.42 7.56 -12.65
C ILE A 74 -1.64 6.31 -12.29
N THR A 75 -0.33 6.47 -12.14
CA THR A 75 0.52 5.46 -11.52
C THR A 75 0.97 6.01 -10.17
N ALA A 76 0.67 5.29 -9.09
CA ALA A 76 1.07 5.66 -7.75
C ALA A 76 1.78 4.48 -7.09
N GLU A 77 2.86 4.76 -6.35
CA GLU A 77 3.55 3.75 -5.56
C GLU A 77 2.69 3.30 -4.36
N ALA A 78 2.94 2.10 -3.87
CA ALA A 78 2.06 1.41 -2.91
C ALA A 78 1.93 2.10 -1.54
N GLY A 79 2.88 2.98 -1.18
CA GLY A 79 2.83 3.78 0.04
C GLY A 79 2.04 5.09 -0.09
N THR A 80 1.62 5.45 -1.30
CA THR A 80 0.96 6.72 -1.58
C THR A 80 -0.40 6.79 -0.89
N PRO A 81 -0.66 7.79 -0.01
CA PRO A 81 -1.98 8.02 0.55
C PRO A 81 -2.99 8.43 -0.53
N LEU A 82 -4.22 7.93 -0.44
CA LEU A 82 -5.30 8.33 -1.36
C LEU A 82 -5.52 9.85 -1.36
N SER A 83 -5.33 10.52 -0.21
CA SER A 83 -5.42 11.97 -0.10
C SER A 83 -4.41 12.71 -0.96
N ASP A 84 -3.22 12.14 -1.17
CA ASP A 84 -2.19 12.77 -1.98
C ASP A 84 -2.46 12.55 -3.48
N VAL A 85 -3.02 11.38 -3.84
CA VAL A 85 -3.58 11.15 -5.18
C VAL A 85 -4.70 12.15 -5.50
N ASP A 86 -5.67 12.34 -4.60
CA ASP A 86 -6.76 13.31 -4.78
C ASP A 86 -6.23 14.75 -4.94
N LYS A 87 -5.23 15.16 -4.14
CA LYS A 87 -4.58 16.47 -4.30
C LYS A 87 -3.92 16.64 -5.68
N VAL A 88 -3.18 15.64 -6.15
CA VAL A 88 -2.52 15.70 -7.47
C VAL A 88 -3.55 15.86 -8.58
N LEU A 89 -4.67 15.14 -8.51
CA LEU A 89 -5.73 15.23 -9.51
C LEU A 89 -6.43 16.58 -9.52
N ARG A 90 -6.76 17.13 -8.35
CA ARG A 90 -7.38 18.45 -8.23
C ARG A 90 -6.49 19.58 -8.76
N ASN A 91 -5.19 19.43 -8.61
CA ASN A 91 -4.20 20.43 -9.03
C ASN A 91 -3.73 20.23 -10.49
N HIS A 92 -4.20 19.20 -11.19
CA HIS A 92 -3.92 18.97 -12.60
C HIS A 92 -4.66 20.00 -13.48
N ASP A 93 -4.17 20.27 -14.70
CA ASP A 93 -4.84 21.14 -15.68
C ASP A 93 -5.06 20.39 -17.01
N PRO A 94 -6.31 20.11 -17.41
CA PRO A 94 -7.55 20.42 -16.70
C PRO A 94 -7.69 19.60 -15.40
N PRO A 95 -8.42 20.10 -14.38
CA PRO A 95 -8.64 19.36 -13.14
C PRO A 95 -9.26 17.99 -13.39
N LEU A 96 -8.70 16.97 -12.73
CA LEU A 96 -9.17 15.59 -12.81
C LEU A 96 -9.82 15.18 -11.50
N THR A 97 -10.70 14.17 -11.56
CA THR A 97 -11.35 13.59 -10.39
C THR A 97 -11.40 12.08 -10.52
N LEU A 98 -11.37 11.35 -9.40
CA LEU A 98 -11.75 9.95 -9.40
C LEU A 98 -13.27 9.85 -9.53
N ASP A 99 -13.75 9.05 -10.48
CA ASP A 99 -15.17 8.74 -10.57
C ASP A 99 -15.58 7.96 -9.31
N SER A 100 -16.46 8.55 -8.51
CA SER A 100 -16.96 7.97 -7.27
C SER A 100 -18.12 7.02 -7.56
N GLU A 101 -17.84 5.78 -7.94
CA GLU A 101 -18.80 4.68 -7.84
C GLU A 101 -18.85 4.20 -6.38
N THR A 102 -19.67 4.83 -5.54
CA THR A 102 -19.96 4.32 -4.19
C THR A 102 -20.87 3.09 -4.28
N LEU A 103 -20.32 1.94 -4.64
CA LEU A 103 -20.91 0.66 -4.26
C LEU A 103 -20.28 0.25 -2.92
N TYR A 104 -20.93 0.66 -1.83
CA TYR A 104 -20.77 0.00 -0.54
C TYR A 104 -21.28 -1.44 -0.69
N ASP A 105 -20.45 -2.35 -1.20
CA ASP A 105 -20.82 -3.75 -1.22
C ASP A 105 -20.59 -4.36 0.15
N THR A 106 -21.60 -5.07 0.60
CA THR A 106 -21.79 -5.50 1.98
C THR A 106 -20.87 -6.69 2.25
N PHE A 107 -19.87 -6.54 3.11
CA PHE A 107 -19.12 -7.70 3.60
C PHE A 107 -20.01 -8.51 4.55
N ARG A 108 -20.58 -9.61 4.05
CA ARG A 108 -21.13 -10.67 4.90
C ARG A 108 -19.97 -11.50 5.43
N VAL A 109 -19.68 -11.35 6.73
CA VAL A 109 -18.89 -12.32 7.49
C VAL A 109 -19.83 -13.46 7.85
N SER A 110 -19.68 -14.61 7.18
CA SER A 110 -20.27 -15.86 7.65
C SER A 110 -19.28 -16.50 8.63
N VAL A 111 -19.71 -16.71 9.87
CA VAL A 111 -18.95 -17.41 10.91
C VAL A 111 -19.40 -18.88 10.93
N LEU A 112 -18.45 -19.76 10.57
CA LEU A 112 -18.20 -21.17 10.95
C LEU A 112 -17.81 -22.03 9.75
#